data_AF-A0A182SZU6-F1
#
_entry.id   AF-A0A182SZU6-F1
#
_cell.length_a   1.000
_cell.length_b   1.000
_cell.length_c   1.000
_cell.angle_alpha   90.00
_cell.angle_beta   90.00
_cell.angle_gamma   90.00
#
_symmetry.space_group_name_H-M   'P 1'
#
loop_
_entity.id
_entity.type
_entity.pdbx_description
1 polymer ?
#
loop_
_entity_poly.entity_id
_entity_poly.type
_entity_poly.pdbx_seq_one_letter_code
_entity_poly.pdbx_strand_id
1 'polypeptide(L)'
;MRKEIVPSFRKAASIRARFWMQVVDELRRGVRLKKISFSRAPIEYELTPYEILMEDIRSRKYNLRKVMVNGDIPPRVKKDAHAVILEFIRSRPPLRKASERKLAPAPLKRVSCPREQLLDSIRKGRVLKPVHPKLKSRRM
;
A
#
# COMPACT_ATOMS: atom_id res chain seq x y z
N MET A 1 19.95 57.21 -9.06
CA MET A 1 18.52 57.10 -9.41
C MET A 1 18.13 55.63 -9.35
N ARG A 2 17.39 55.19 -8.31
CA ARG A 2 16.97 53.78 -8.14
C ARG A 2 15.71 53.54 -8.98
N LYS A 3 15.65 52.45 -9.76
CA LYS A 3 14.40 51.94 -10.33
C LYS A 3 14.18 50.53 -9.80
N GLU A 4 13.21 50.42 -8.89
CA GLU A 4 12.65 49.17 -8.42
C GLU A 4 11.81 48.52 -9.54
N ILE A 5 11.96 47.20 -9.73
CA ILE A 5 11.12 46.40 -10.62
C ILE A 5 10.44 45.35 -9.76
N VAL A 6 9.15 45.53 -9.48
CA VAL A 6 8.31 44.56 -8.74
C VAL A 6 7.69 43.56 -9.74
N PRO A 7 7.72 42.22 -9.49
CA PRO A 7 7.23 41.24 -10.45
C PRO A 7 5.70 41.08 -10.40
N SER A 8 5.07 41.03 -11.57
CA SER A 8 3.63 40.79 -11.78
C SER A 8 3.23 39.35 -11.41
N PHE A 9 2.97 39.12 -10.12
CA PHE A 9 2.52 37.86 -9.51
C PHE A 9 1.18 37.31 -10.07
N ARG A 10 0.35 38.14 -10.71
CA ARG A 10 -1.02 37.79 -11.12
C ARG A 10 -1.13 36.88 -12.36
N LYS A 11 -0.10 36.81 -13.23
CA LYS A 11 -0.19 36.07 -14.51
C LYS A 11 0.07 34.57 -14.35
N ALA A 12 0.97 34.17 -13.46
CA ALA A 12 1.33 32.77 -13.24
C ALA A 12 0.16 31.96 -12.62
N ALA A 13 -0.63 32.60 -11.75
CA ALA A 13 -1.82 31.99 -11.15
C ALA A 13 -2.89 31.63 -12.19
N SER A 14 -3.11 32.50 -13.19
CA SER A 14 -4.11 32.26 -14.25
C SER A 14 -3.74 31.10 -15.18
N ILE A 15 -2.45 30.91 -15.48
CA ILE A 15 -1.99 29.78 -16.31
C ILE A 15 -2.11 28.46 -15.56
N ARG A 16 -1.74 28.44 -14.27
CA ARG A 16 -1.89 27.25 -13.41
C ARG A 16 -3.36 26.85 -13.26
N ALA A 17 -4.27 27.81 -13.16
CA ALA A 17 -5.71 27.55 -13.07
C ALA A 17 -6.29 26.88 -14.32
N ARG A 18 -5.82 27.25 -15.53
CA ARG A 18 -6.33 26.67 -16.80
C ARG A 18 -5.96 25.20 -16.97
N PHE A 19 -4.71 24.84 -16.64
CA PHE A 19 -4.25 23.46 -16.73
C PHE A 19 -4.98 22.55 -15.72
N TRP A 20 -5.26 23.07 -14.52
CA TRP A 20 -6.06 22.36 -13.53
C TRP A 20 -7.48 22.07 -14.03
N MET A 21 -8.14 23.04 -14.70
CA MET A 21 -9.46 22.79 -15.28
C MET A 21 -9.44 21.70 -16.35
N GLN A 22 -8.39 21.63 -17.17
CA GLN A 22 -8.23 20.57 -18.17
C GLN A 22 -8.15 19.17 -17.52
N VAL A 23 -7.33 19.04 -16.46
CA VAL A 23 -7.20 17.77 -15.71
C VAL A 23 -8.53 17.39 -15.04
N VAL A 24 -9.23 18.35 -14.46
CA VAL A 24 -10.54 18.11 -13.82
C VAL A 24 -11.59 17.66 -14.85
N ASP A 25 -11.59 18.25 -16.05
CA ASP A 25 -12.54 17.86 -17.10
C ASP A 25 -12.26 16.45 -17.66
N GLU A 26 -11.00 16.05 -17.78
CA GLU A 26 -10.65 14.67 -18.17
C GLU A 26 -11.10 13.65 -17.11
N LEU A 27 -10.93 13.97 -15.82
CA LEU A 27 -11.39 13.11 -14.73
C LEU A 27 -12.92 13.01 -14.67
N ARG A 28 -13.65 14.11 -14.91
CA ARG A 28 -15.12 14.11 -14.97
C ARG A 28 -15.68 13.28 -16.13
N ARG A 29 -14.98 13.21 -17.26
CA ARG A 29 -15.37 12.38 -18.40
C ARG A 29 -15.29 10.89 -18.08
N GLY A 30 -14.49 10.51 -17.07
CA GLY A 30 -14.38 9.14 -16.58
C GLY A 30 -13.66 8.19 -17.55
N VAL A 31 -13.39 6.97 -17.08
CA VAL A 31 -12.76 5.90 -17.88
C VAL A 31 -13.84 4.92 -18.33
N ARG A 32 -13.98 4.71 -19.64
CA ARG A 32 -14.94 3.74 -20.19
C ARG A 32 -14.37 2.33 -20.08
N LEU A 33 -14.91 1.54 -19.16
CA LEU A 33 -14.58 0.12 -19.05
C LEU A 33 -15.26 -0.67 -20.16
N LYS A 34 -14.54 -1.64 -20.74
CA LYS A 34 -15.05 -2.56 -21.76
C LYS A 34 -16.16 -3.42 -21.15
N LYS A 35 -17.36 -3.42 -21.75
CA LYS A 35 -18.48 -4.28 -21.31
C LYS A 35 -18.14 -5.74 -21.65
N ILE A 36 -17.96 -6.55 -20.62
CA ILE A 36 -17.74 -7.99 -20.76
C ILE A 36 -19.07 -8.68 -20.44
N SER A 37 -19.58 -9.49 -21.35
CA SER A 37 -20.74 -10.35 -21.11
C SER A 37 -20.28 -11.62 -20.37
N PHE A 38 -20.75 -11.82 -19.15
CA PHE A 38 -20.56 -13.09 -18.44
C PHE A 38 -21.47 -14.13 -19.09
N SER A 39 -20.91 -15.03 -19.92
CA SER A 39 -21.64 -16.11 -20.59
C SER A 39 -21.82 -17.37 -19.74
N ARG A 40 -21.28 -17.38 -18.52
CA ARG A 40 -21.43 -18.52 -17.62
C ARG A 40 -22.77 -18.40 -16.90
N ALA A 41 -23.76 -19.15 -17.37
CA ALA A 41 -24.97 -19.42 -16.60
C ALA A 41 -24.54 -19.93 -15.21
N PRO A 42 -25.18 -19.46 -14.12
CA PRO A 42 -24.95 -20.01 -12.80
C PRO A 42 -25.13 -21.53 -12.85
N ILE A 43 -24.17 -22.29 -12.31
CA ILE A 43 -24.34 -23.73 -12.13
C ILE A 43 -25.46 -23.87 -11.11
N GLU A 44 -26.62 -24.35 -11.55
CA GLU A 44 -27.71 -24.72 -10.66
C GLU A 44 -27.24 -25.95 -9.87
N TYR A 45 -26.85 -25.73 -8.62
CA TYR A 45 -26.64 -26.82 -7.69
C TYR A 45 -28.01 -27.21 -7.13
N GLU A 46 -28.34 -28.50 -7.12
CA GLU A 46 -29.60 -29.02 -6.55
C GLU A 46 -29.85 -28.51 -5.12
N LEU A 47 -28.77 -28.33 -4.36
CA LEU A 47 -28.74 -27.68 -3.06
C LEU A 47 -27.64 -26.62 -3.05
N THR A 48 -27.95 -25.47 -2.48
CA THR A 48 -26.96 -24.42 -2.23
C THR A 48 -25.91 -24.94 -1.24
N PRO A 49 -24.65 -24.45 -1.30
CA PRO A 49 -23.65 -24.80 -0.29
C PRO A 49 -24.10 -24.57 1.16
N TYR A 50 -25.00 -23.61 1.38
CA TYR A 50 -25.63 -23.36 2.66
C TYR A 50 -26.56 -24.50 3.09
N GLU A 51 -27.43 -24.98 2.18
CA GLU A 51 -28.36 -26.07 2.49
C GLU A 51 -27.63 -27.37 2.79
N ILE A 52 -26.57 -27.67 2.04
CA ILE A 52 -25.67 -28.82 2.31
C ILE A 52 -25.10 -28.70 3.73
N LEU A 53 -24.61 -27.51 4.10
CA LEU A 53 -24.08 -27.26 5.45
C LEU A 53 -25.17 -27.42 6.53
N MET A 54 -26.37 -26.88 6.30
CA MET A 54 -27.47 -27.01 7.24
C MET A 54 -27.89 -28.48 7.44
N GLU A 55 -27.92 -29.28 6.38
CA GLU A 55 -28.18 -30.73 6.43
C GLU A 55 -27.10 -31.47 7.22
N ASP A 56 -25.83 -31.15 6.98
CA ASP A 56 -24.68 -31.74 7.68
C ASP A 56 -24.68 -31.41 9.19
N ILE A 57 -25.11 -30.19 9.57
CA ILE A 57 -25.30 -29.78 10.97
C ILE A 57 -26.48 -30.53 11.60
N ARG A 58 -27.64 -30.56 10.93
CA ARG A 58 -28.86 -31.25 11.42
C ARG A 58 -28.60 -32.74 11.64
N SER A 59 -27.90 -33.38 10.70
CA SER A 59 -27.52 -34.80 10.77
C SER A 59 -26.35 -35.10 11.69
N ARG A 60 -25.67 -34.07 12.25
CA ARG A 60 -24.45 -34.20 13.07
C ARG A 60 -23.41 -35.09 12.41
N LYS A 61 -23.26 -34.95 11.09
CA LYS A 61 -22.38 -35.79 10.25
C LYS A 61 -20.93 -35.82 10.71
N TYR A 62 -20.47 -34.77 11.38
CA TYR A 62 -19.09 -34.61 11.83
C TYR A 62 -18.99 -34.65 13.36
N ASN A 63 -18.06 -35.47 13.86
CA ASN A 63 -17.68 -35.51 15.28
C ASN A 63 -16.41 -34.70 15.50
N LEU A 64 -16.45 -33.72 16.41
CA LEU A 64 -15.26 -32.96 16.79
C LEU A 64 -14.34 -33.81 17.68
N ARG A 65 -13.03 -33.72 17.44
CA ARG A 65 -12.04 -34.26 18.38
C ARG A 65 -12.11 -33.44 19.68
N LYS A 66 -12.37 -34.09 20.81
CA LYS A 66 -12.40 -33.45 22.12
C LYS A 66 -10.99 -33.01 22.51
N VAL A 67 -10.72 -31.70 22.41
CA VAL A 67 -9.45 -31.09 22.83
C VAL A 67 -9.40 -30.89 24.34
N MET A 68 -10.56 -30.81 24.99
CA MET A 68 -10.72 -30.76 26.44
C MET A 68 -11.60 -31.94 26.85
N VAL A 69 -11.14 -32.76 27.79
CA VAL A 69 -11.94 -33.82 28.39
C VAL A 69 -12.41 -33.30 29.74
N ASN A 70 -13.72 -33.17 29.94
CA ASN A 70 -14.33 -32.74 31.22
C ASN A 70 -13.90 -31.34 31.73
N GLY A 71 -13.49 -30.44 30.82
CA GLY A 71 -13.02 -29.09 31.20
C GLY A 71 -11.54 -29.01 31.55
N ASP A 72 -10.83 -30.14 31.61
CA ASP A 72 -9.40 -30.19 31.90
C ASP A 72 -8.54 -30.17 30.62
N ILE A 73 -7.43 -29.43 30.71
CA ILE A 73 -6.42 -29.33 29.66
C ILE A 73 -5.58 -30.63 29.63
N PRO A 74 -5.38 -31.27 28.45
CA PRO A 74 -4.61 -32.50 28.33
C PRO A 74 -3.19 -32.41 28.94
N PRO A 75 -2.69 -33.48 29.59
CA PRO A 75 -1.38 -33.49 30.27
C PRO A 75 -0.19 -33.03 29.42
N ARG A 76 -0.24 -33.24 28.10
CA ARG A 76 0.81 -32.83 27.15
C ARG A 76 0.93 -31.31 27.00
N VAL A 77 -0.07 -30.54 27.47
CA VAL A 77 -0.15 -29.07 27.40
C VAL A 77 -0.03 -28.45 28.82
N LYS A 78 0.33 -29.22 29.85
CA LYS A 78 0.47 -28.71 31.23
C LYS A 78 1.74 -27.92 31.48
N LYS A 79 2.70 -27.90 30.54
CA LYS A 79 3.82 -26.96 30.66
C LYS A 79 3.29 -25.57 30.35
N ASP A 80 3.08 -24.79 31.40
CA ASP A 80 2.71 -23.38 31.31
C ASP A 80 3.63 -22.69 30.30
N ALA A 81 3.03 -22.10 29.25
CA ALA A 81 3.78 -21.43 28.19
C ALA A 81 4.74 -20.39 28.78
N HIS A 82 4.33 -19.75 29.87
CA HIS A 82 5.16 -18.81 30.62
C HIS A 82 6.41 -19.49 31.22
N ALA A 83 6.27 -20.67 31.83
CA ALA A 83 7.40 -21.43 32.37
C ALA A 83 8.39 -21.86 31.27
N VAL A 84 7.89 -22.31 30.12
CA VAL A 84 8.72 -22.70 28.96
C VAL A 84 9.48 -21.50 28.40
N ILE A 85 8.81 -20.35 28.26
CA ILE A 85 9.44 -19.11 27.79
C ILE A 85 10.51 -18.65 28.78
N LEU A 86 10.24 -18.72 30.08
CA LEU A 86 11.22 -18.34 31.11
C LEU A 86 12.44 -19.28 31.11
N GLU A 87 12.24 -20.59 31.01
CA GLU A 87 13.33 -21.57 30.87
C GLU A 87 14.19 -21.25 29.63
N PHE A 88 13.56 -20.89 28.52
CA PHE A 88 14.24 -20.50 27.30
C PHE A 88 15.05 -19.21 27.45
N ILE A 89 14.56 -18.19 28.15
CA ILE A 89 15.32 -16.95 28.42
C ILE A 89 16.51 -17.26 29.33
N ARG A 90 16.29 -18.04 30.40
CA ARG A 90 17.31 -18.38 31.41
C ARG A 90 18.45 -19.23 30.85
N SER A 91 18.16 -20.11 29.90
CA SER A 91 19.14 -21.00 29.27
C SER A 91 19.94 -20.36 28.15
N ARG A 92 19.59 -19.13 27.69
CA ARG A 92 20.30 -18.54 26.56
C ARG A 92 21.71 -18.10 26.98
N PRO A 93 22.76 -18.49 26.23
CA PRO A 93 24.08 -17.90 26.40
C PRO A 93 24.05 -16.40 26.05
N PRO A 94 24.96 -15.58 26.60
CA PRO A 94 25.02 -14.14 26.33
C PRO A 94 25.08 -13.84 24.82
N LEU A 95 24.30 -12.86 24.37
CA LEU A 95 24.30 -12.45 22.96
C LEU A 95 25.68 -11.89 22.56
N ARG A 96 26.15 -12.26 21.37
CA ARG A 96 27.36 -11.67 20.76
C ARG A 96 27.20 -10.16 20.59
N LYS A 97 28.30 -9.42 20.85
CA LYS A 97 28.34 -7.96 20.67
C LYS A 97 27.95 -7.58 19.25
N ALA A 98 27.28 -6.43 19.09
CA ALA A 98 26.85 -5.94 17.78
C ALA A 98 28.01 -5.84 16.77
N SER A 99 29.21 -5.47 17.23
CA SER A 99 30.44 -5.40 16.43
C SER A 99 30.94 -6.76 15.92
N GLU A 100 30.63 -7.86 16.61
CA GLU A 100 31.04 -9.22 16.25
C GLU A 100 30.03 -9.92 15.32
N ARG A 101 28.85 -9.31 15.12
CA ARG A 101 27.79 -9.88 14.29
C ARG A 101 28.13 -9.63 12.81
N LYS A 102 28.30 -10.71 12.04
CA LYS A 102 28.36 -10.64 10.57
C LYS A 102 26.99 -10.23 10.05
N LEU A 103 26.82 -8.95 9.72
CA LEU A 103 25.63 -8.47 9.01
C LEU A 103 25.63 -9.07 7.60
N ALA A 104 24.44 -9.35 7.08
CA ALA A 104 24.31 -9.70 5.67
C ALA A 104 24.91 -8.55 4.83
N PRO A 105 25.65 -8.87 3.74
CA PRO A 105 26.17 -7.85 2.86
C PRO A 105 25.03 -6.97 2.37
N ALA A 106 25.28 -5.66 2.29
CA ALA A 106 24.29 -4.75 1.74
C ALA A 106 23.89 -5.23 0.33
N PRO A 107 22.59 -5.27 0.00
CA PRO A 107 22.14 -5.79 -1.29
C PRO A 107 22.86 -5.09 -2.44
N LEU A 108 23.43 -5.87 -3.35
CA LEU A 108 24.30 -5.45 -4.45
C LEU A 108 23.65 -4.39 -5.37
N LYS A 109 22.32 -4.37 -5.44
CA LYS A 109 21.53 -3.39 -6.16
C LYS A 109 20.47 -2.82 -5.24
N ARG A 110 20.71 -1.62 -4.71
CA ARG A 110 19.62 -0.79 -4.20
C ARG A 110 18.80 -0.36 -5.42
N VAL A 111 17.64 -0.98 -5.64
CA VAL A 111 16.69 -0.47 -6.62
C VAL A 111 16.17 0.84 -6.06
N SER A 112 16.59 1.97 -6.64
CA SER A 112 16.14 3.28 -6.20
C SER A 112 14.62 3.33 -6.29
N CYS A 113 13.95 3.54 -5.17
CA CYS A 113 12.50 3.66 -5.19
C CYS A 113 12.09 4.90 -6.02
N PRO A 114 10.86 4.97 -6.56
CA PRO A 114 10.40 6.12 -7.34
C PRO A 114 10.62 7.47 -6.63
N ARG A 115 10.49 7.49 -5.29
CA ARG A 115 10.78 8.66 -4.45
C ARG A 115 12.27 9.05 -4.49
N GLU A 116 13.18 8.09 -4.38
CA GLU A 116 14.62 8.35 -4.43
C GLU A 116 15.04 8.88 -5.80
N GLN A 117 14.53 8.28 -6.88
CA GLN A 117 14.79 8.75 -8.25
C GLN A 117 14.30 10.18 -8.47
N LEU A 118 13.11 10.53 -7.95
CA LEU A 118 12.60 11.89 -7.99
C LEU A 118 13.52 12.86 -7.24
N LEU A 119 13.90 12.54 -6.01
CA LEU A 119 14.78 13.38 -5.19
C LEU A 119 16.15 13.59 -5.85
N ASP A 120 16.70 12.56 -6.49
CA ASP A 120 17.94 12.67 -7.26
C ASP A 120 17.77 13.55 -8.50
N SER A 121 16.64 13.45 -9.21
CA SER A 121 16.36 14.33 -10.36
C SER A 121 16.21 15.79 -9.94
N ILE A 122 15.66 16.05 -8.76
CA ILE A 122 15.52 17.40 -8.18
C ILE A 122 16.90 17.95 -7.80
N ARG A 123 17.74 17.15 -7.12
CA ARG A 123 19.11 17.53 -6.76
C ARG A 123 19.99 17.78 -7.99
N LYS A 124 19.82 17.00 -9.06
CA LYS A 124 20.55 17.16 -10.33
C LYS A 124 20.15 18.44 -11.06
N GLY A 125 18.91 18.90 -10.89
CA GLY A 125 18.37 20.10 -11.55
C GLY A 125 18.13 19.92 -13.06
N ARG A 126 17.42 20.88 -13.67
CA ARG A 126 17.25 20.95 -15.14
C ARG A 126 17.07 22.39 -15.61
N VAL A 127 17.49 22.68 -16.84
CA VAL A 127 17.28 23.99 -17.47
C VAL A 127 15.82 24.10 -17.92
N LEU A 128 15.16 25.19 -17.55
CA LEU A 128 13.78 25.48 -17.94
C LEU A 128 13.76 26.29 -19.24
N LYS A 129 12.73 26.10 -20.07
CA LYS A 129 12.57 26.85 -21.32
C LYS A 129 12.40 28.35 -21.01
N PRO A 130 13.15 29.24 -21.68
CA PRO A 130 12.95 30.68 -21.56
C PRO A 130 11.51 31.07 -21.95
N VAL A 131 10.86 31.90 -21.14
CA VAL A 131 9.51 32.40 -21.44
C VAL A 131 9.65 33.79 -22.05
N HIS A 132 9.32 33.93 -23.34
CA HIS A 132 9.27 35.25 -23.98
C HIS A 132 8.10 36.08 -23.40
N PRO A 133 8.35 37.31 -22.94
CA PRO A 133 7.28 38.18 -22.45
C PRO A 133 6.39 38.63 -23.61
N LYS A 134 5.10 38.28 -23.58
CA LYS A 134 4.12 38.77 -24.58
C LYS A 134 3.97 40.29 -24.47
N LEU A 135 4.27 41.01 -25.56
CA LEU A 135 4.01 42.44 -25.71
C LEU A 135 2.49 42.69 -25.61
N LYS A 136 2.10 43.64 -24.73
CA LYS A 136 0.70 44.04 -24.56
C LYS A 136 0.33 44.99 -25.69
N SER A 137 -0.56 44.58 -26.61
CA SER A 137 -1.23 45.50 -27.53
C SER A 137 -2.16 46.43 -26.71
N ARG A 138 -1.88 47.73 -26.73
CA ARG A 138 -2.80 48.76 -26.24
C ARG A 138 -3.83 48.99 -27.35
N ARG A 139 -5.10 48.66 -27.09
CA ARG A 139 -6.19 49.18 -27.92
C ARG A 139 -6.41 50.64 -27.53
N MET A 140 -6.29 51.52 -28.52
CA MET A 140 -6.86 52.88 -28.49
C MET A 140 -8.38 52.78 -28.56
#